data_AF-A0AAW2R7V4-F1
#
_entry.id   AF-A0AAW2R7V4-F1
#
_cell.length_a   1.000
_cell.length_b   1.000
_cell.length_c   1.000
_cell.angle_alpha   90.00
_cell.angle_beta   90.00
_cell.angle_gamma   90.00
#
_symmetry.space_group_name_H-M   'P 1'
#
loop_
_entity.id
_entity.type
_entity.pdbx_description
1 polymer ?
#
loop_
_entity_poly.entity_id
_entity_poly.type
_entity_poly.pdbx_seq_one_letter_code
_entity_poly.pdbx_strand_id
1 'polypeptide(L)'
;MSSIAKNNIWKLVDLPTRRKTIGKKWVLKVKHKADRSIGKFKAQLVAKGYTQKEDIDYKETFSRVEMFASIRLIVAIITYLDLELFQMNIKTTFLNGELDEEIYMDQPESF
;
A
#
# COMPACT_ATOMS: atom_id res chain seq x y z
N MET A 1 14.44 -4.15 6.21
CA MET A 1 13.72 -4.57 7.44
C MET A 1 13.85 -3.56 8.57
N SER A 2 14.91 -2.75 8.64
CA SER A 2 15.04 -1.69 9.65
C SER A 2 13.85 -0.73 9.71
N SER A 3 13.24 -0.37 8.58
CA SER A 3 12.11 0.58 8.57
C SER A 3 10.82 0.01 9.19
N ILE A 4 10.54 -1.28 9.04
CA ILE A 4 9.30 -1.87 9.58
C ILE A 4 9.36 -2.03 11.10
N ALA A 5 10.50 -2.49 11.61
CA ALA A 5 10.72 -2.61 13.04
C ALA A 5 10.83 -1.22 13.71
N LYS A 6 11.46 -0.24 13.04
CA LYS A 6 11.55 1.14 13.56
C LYS A 6 10.20 1.86 13.63
N ASN A 7 9.28 1.54 12.72
CA ASN A 7 7.99 2.20 12.65
C ASN A 7 6.90 1.50 13.50
N ASN A 8 7.23 0.42 14.23
CA ASN A 8 6.28 -0.31 15.10
C ASN A 8 4.93 -0.64 14.44
N ILE A 9 4.94 -1.03 13.16
CA ILE A 9 3.72 -1.16 12.35
C ILE A 9 2.91 -2.43 12.68
N TRP A 10 3.53 -3.44 13.31
CA TRP A 10 2.86 -4.70 13.65
C TRP A 10 3.48 -5.36 14.87
N LYS A 11 2.70 -6.23 15.51
CA LYS A 11 3.14 -7.06 16.64
C LYS A 11 2.69 -8.50 16.39
N LEU A 12 3.58 -9.46 16.67
CA LEU A 12 3.20 -10.87 16.68
C LEU A 12 2.33 -11.14 17.92
N VAL A 13 1.13 -11.68 17.71
CA VAL A 13 0.15 -11.96 18.76
C VAL A 13 -0.56 -13.28 18.47
N ASP A 14 -1.03 -13.96 19.52
CA ASP A 14 -1.95 -15.07 19.37
C ASP A 14 -3.31 -14.56 18.87
N LEU A 15 -3.95 -15.31 17.98
CA LEU A 15 -5.23 -14.91 17.40
C LEU A 15 -6.32 -14.89 18.48
N PRO A 16 -6.99 -13.75 18.75
CA PRO A 16 -8.05 -13.70 19.73
C PRO A 16 -9.26 -14.54 19.32
N THR A 17 -10.01 -15.02 20.32
CA THR A 17 -11.21 -15.83 20.08
C THR A 17 -12.21 -15.06 19.22
N ARG A 18 -12.78 -15.73 18.21
CA ARG A 18 -13.76 -15.17 17.24
C ARG A 18 -13.22 -14.15 16.24
N ARG A 19 -11.90 -13.92 16.14
CA ARG A 19 -11.29 -13.15 15.04
C ARG A 19 -10.89 -14.08 13.89
N LYS A 20 -10.85 -13.55 12.66
CA LYS A 20 -10.36 -14.25 11.46
C LYS A 20 -9.07 -13.61 10.99
N THR A 21 -8.13 -14.43 10.54
CA THR A 21 -6.91 -13.94 9.90
C THR A 21 -7.13 -13.68 8.42
N ILE A 22 -6.40 -12.70 7.90
CA ILE A 22 -6.27 -12.44 6.48
C ILE A 22 -5.09 -13.27 5.96
N GLY A 23 -5.34 -14.02 4.89
CA GLY A 23 -4.31 -14.82 4.26
C GLY A 23 -3.17 -13.96 3.70
N LYS A 24 -1.99 -14.56 3.56
CA LYS A 24 -0.78 -13.90 3.02
C LYS A 24 -0.42 -14.38 1.62
N LYS A 25 0.23 -13.53 0.83
CA LYS A 25 0.84 -13.89 -0.46
C LYS A 25 2.16 -13.15 -0.67
N TRP A 26 3.20 -13.88 -1.04
CA TRP A 26 4.42 -13.28 -1.56
C TRP A 26 4.26 -12.95 -3.04
N VAL A 27 4.56 -11.71 -3.40
CA VAL A 27 4.67 -11.26 -4.79
C VAL A 27 6.14 -11.00 -5.08
N LEU A 28 6.74 -11.89 -5.86
CA LEU A 28 8.13 -11.80 -6.29
C LEU A 28 8.18 -11.23 -7.70
N LYS A 29 9.01 -10.20 -7.92
CA LYS A 29 9.19 -9.58 -9.22
C LYS A 29 10.66 -9.22 -9.45
N VAL A 30 11.19 -9.63 -10.60
CA VAL A 30 12.48 -9.15 -11.08
C VAL A 30 12.25 -7.84 -11.83
N LYS A 31 12.93 -6.78 -11.42
CA LYS A 31 12.96 -5.50 -12.12
C LYS A 31 14.21 -5.45 -12.97
N HIS A 32 14.03 -5.41 -14.29
CA HIS A 32 15.09 -5.20 -15.24
C HIS A 32 15.38 -3.71 -15.42
N LYS A 33 16.61 -3.38 -15.76
CA LYS A 33 17.02 -2.03 -16.22
C LYS A 33 16.63 -1.85 -17.70
N ALA A 34 16.81 -0.63 -18.22
CA ALA A 34 16.54 -0.32 -19.62
C ALA A 34 17.36 -1.19 -20.59
N ASP A 35 18.57 -1.59 -20.20
CA ASP A 35 19.47 -2.49 -20.93
C ASP A 35 19.11 -3.99 -20.78
N ARG A 36 17.95 -4.31 -20.20
CA ARG A 36 17.46 -5.67 -19.87
C ARG A 36 18.26 -6.43 -18.81
N SER A 37 19.34 -5.87 -18.26
CA SER A 37 20.06 -6.48 -17.14
C SER A 37 19.19 -6.50 -15.87
N ILE A 38 19.49 -7.42 -14.95
CA ILE A 38 18.78 -7.49 -13.67
C ILE A 38 19.14 -6.25 -12.84
N GLY A 39 18.16 -5.38 -12.61
CA GLY A 39 18.33 -4.20 -11.78
C GLY A 39 18.09 -4.48 -10.30
N LYS A 40 16.98 -5.16 -9.99
CA LYS A 40 16.59 -5.43 -8.59
C LYS A 40 15.62 -6.60 -8.48
N PHE A 41 15.82 -7.46 -7.49
CA PHE A 41 14.80 -8.39 -7.02
C PHE A 41 13.87 -7.68 -6.03
N LYS A 42 12.56 -7.73 -6.28
CA LYS A 42 11.52 -7.14 -5.44
C LYS A 42 10.67 -8.26 -4.84
N ALA A 43 10.64 -8.35 -3.52
CA ALA A 43 9.69 -9.17 -2.78
C ALA A 43 8.70 -8.26 -2.06
N GLN A 44 7.41 -8.57 -2.14
CA GLN A 44 6.36 -7.89 -1.40
C GLN A 44 5.49 -8.92 -0.70
N LEU A 45 5.31 -8.75 0.60
CA LEU A 45 4.29 -9.46 1.36
C LEU A 45 2.99 -8.69 1.20
N VAL A 46 1.93 -9.38 0.78
CA VAL A 46 0.62 -8.80 0.51
C VAL A 46 -0.44 -9.58 1.27
N ALA A 47 -1.32 -8.85 1.97
CA ALA A 47 -2.51 -9.41 2.58
C ALA A 47 -3.55 -9.70 1.49
N LYS A 48 -4.19 -10.86 1.55
CA LYS A 48 -5.21 -11.30 0.60
C LYS A 48 -6.54 -10.60 0.90
N GLY A 49 -6.70 -9.37 0.42
CA GLY A 49 -7.88 -8.53 0.69
C GLY A 49 -9.21 -9.08 0.17
N TYR A 50 -9.24 -10.10 -0.68
CA TYR A 50 -10.50 -10.68 -1.19
C TYR A 50 -11.32 -11.41 -0.11
N THR A 51 -10.75 -11.66 1.07
CA THR A 51 -11.50 -12.21 2.21
C THR A 51 -12.22 -11.14 3.02
N GLN A 52 -12.00 -9.85 2.72
CA GLN A 52 -12.66 -8.74 3.40
C GLN A 52 -14.11 -8.60 2.96
N LYS A 53 -15.00 -8.40 3.92
CA LYS A 53 -16.41 -8.11 3.68
C LYS A 53 -16.72 -6.64 3.94
N GLU A 54 -17.46 -6.03 3.02
CA GLU A 54 -18.03 -4.70 3.20
C GLU A 54 -18.87 -4.67 4.50
N ASP A 55 -18.81 -3.55 5.22
CA ASP A 55 -19.44 -3.31 6.54
C ASP A 55 -18.92 -4.15 7.72
N ILE A 56 -18.00 -5.09 7.48
CA ILE A 56 -17.39 -5.93 8.53
C ILE A 56 -15.89 -5.63 8.65
N ASP A 57 -15.19 -5.64 7.51
CA ASP A 57 -13.73 -5.52 7.43
C ASP A 57 -13.27 -4.25 6.69
N TYR A 58 -14.20 -3.48 6.13
CA TYR A 58 -13.99 -2.12 5.62
C TYR A 58 -15.33 -1.42 5.38
N LYS A 59 -15.35 -0.09 5.52
CA LYS A 59 -16.53 0.75 5.24
C LYS A 59 -16.47 1.47 3.89
N GLU A 60 -15.28 1.67 3.33
CA GLU A 60 -15.10 2.45 2.10
C GLU A 60 -14.13 1.76 1.14
N THR A 61 -14.47 1.75 -0.15
CA THR A 61 -13.57 1.28 -1.21
C THR A 61 -12.90 2.47 -1.89
N PHE A 62 -11.60 2.68 -1.63
CA PHE A 62 -10.82 3.68 -2.35
C PHE A 62 -10.41 3.16 -3.73
N SER A 63 -11.19 3.50 -4.76
CA SER A 63 -10.77 3.33 -6.14
C SER A 63 -9.93 4.52 -6.58
N ARG A 64 -8.68 4.28 -6.99
CA ARG A 64 -7.82 5.32 -7.59
C ARG A 64 -8.23 5.54 -9.05
N VAL A 65 -9.41 6.10 -9.28
CA VAL A 65 -9.74 6.64 -10.61
C VAL A 65 -9.15 8.03 -10.68
N GLU A 66 -7.88 8.11 -11.05
CA GLU A 66 -7.30 9.39 -11.47
C GLU A 66 -7.92 9.76 -12.82
N MET A 67 -8.96 10.59 -12.78
CA MET A 67 -9.53 11.14 -13.99
C MET A 67 -8.53 12.15 -14.56
N PHE A 68 -7.92 11.85 -15.71
CA PHE A 68 -6.98 12.74 -16.38
C PHE A 68 -7.55 14.15 -16.61
N ALA A 69 -8.87 14.29 -16.72
CA ALA A 69 -9.53 15.59 -16.79
C ALA A 69 -9.27 16.46 -15.54
N SER A 70 -9.29 15.88 -14.33
CA SER A 70 -9.01 16.61 -13.10
C SER A 70 -7.55 17.09 -13.04
N ILE A 71 -6.60 16.24 -13.45
CA ILE A 71 -5.18 16.63 -13.53
C ILE A 71 -5.00 17.77 -14.54
N ARG A 72 -5.63 17.67 -15.72
CA ARG A 72 -5.57 18.72 -16.75
C ARG A 72 -6.17 20.04 -16.26
N LEU A 73 -7.28 19.99 -15.51
CA LEU A 73 -7.89 21.17 -14.92
C LEU A 73 -6.95 21.86 -13.93
N ILE A 74 -6.32 21.09 -13.04
CA ILE A 74 -5.34 21.61 -12.07
C ILE A 74 -4.17 22.27 -12.81
N VAL A 75 -3.60 21.61 -13.82
CA VAL A 75 -2.51 22.19 -14.63
C VAL A 75 -2.96 23.47 -15.34
N ALA A 76 -4.17 23.50 -15.90
CA ALA A 76 -4.70 24.69 -16.56
C ALA A 76 -4.85 25.89 -15.59
N ILE A 77 -5.33 25.64 -14.37
CA ILE A 77 -5.43 26.67 -13.33
C ILE A 77 -4.05 27.19 -12.93
N ILE A 78 -3.08 26.28 -12.76
CA ILE A 78 -1.71 26.63 -12.39
C ILE A 78 -1.05 27.49 -13.47
N THR A 79 -1.21 27.12 -14.74
CA THR A 79 -0.70 27.93 -15.86
C THR A 79 -1.42 29.29 -15.98
N TYR A 80 -2.73 29.33 -15.73
CA TYR A 80 -3.50 30.58 -15.78
C TYR A 80 -3.10 31.56 -14.67
N LEU A 81 -2.81 31.05 -13.47
CA LEU A 81 -2.46 31.84 -12.30
C LEU A 81 -0.94 32.03 -12.11
N ASP A 82 -0.12 31.55 -13.06
CA ASP A 82 1.35 31.57 -12.99
C ASP A 82 1.91 30.99 -11.68
N LEU A 83 1.37 29.83 -11.27
CA LEU A 83 1.76 29.14 -10.05
C LEU A 83 2.81 28.05 -10.32
N GLU A 84 3.59 27.71 -9.29
CA GLU A 84 4.52 26.59 -9.34
C GLU A 84 3.83 25.28 -8.89
N LEU A 85 4.00 24.21 -9.67
CA LEU A 85 3.53 22.88 -9.33
C LEU A 85 4.66 22.02 -8.78
N PHE A 86 4.53 21.59 -7.52
CA PHE A 86 5.42 20.61 -6.90
C PHE A 86 4.72 19.26 -6.76
N GLN A 87 5.32 18.20 -7.32
CA GLN A 87 4.83 16.83 -7.12
C GLN A 87 5.71 16.10 -6.12
N MET A 88 5.16 15.76 -4.95
CA MET A 88 5.83 14.92 -3.97
C MET A 88 5.37 13.47 -4.12
N ASN A 89 6.26 12.61 -4.62
CA ASN A 89 6.04 11.17 -4.56
C ASN A 89 6.53 10.64 -3.21
N ILE A 90 5.61 10.52 -2.26
CA ILE A 90 5.91 9.94 -0.95
C ILE A 90 6.22 8.45 -1.17
N LYS A 91 7.49 8.08 -1.00
CA LYS A 91 7.85 6.66 -0.95
C LYS A 91 7.19 6.08 0.29
N THR A 92 6.55 4.92 0.14
CA THR A 92 5.93 4.18 1.26
C THR A 92 4.71 4.87 1.87
N THR A 93 3.83 5.50 1.07
CA THR A 93 2.56 6.09 1.55
C THR A 93 1.71 5.15 2.40
N PHE A 94 1.72 3.85 2.09
CA PHE A 94 1.02 2.84 2.88
C PHE A 94 1.51 2.71 4.34
N LEU A 95 2.67 3.27 4.68
CA LEU A 95 3.19 3.29 6.05
C LEU A 95 2.75 4.51 6.85
N ASN A 96 2.11 5.48 6.21
CA ASN A 96 1.75 6.77 6.83
C ASN A 96 0.22 6.94 6.97
N GLY A 97 -0.57 5.93 6.60
CA GLY A 97 -2.00 5.91 6.87
C GLY A 97 -2.25 5.29 8.24
N GLU A 98 -3.00 5.97 9.09
CA GLU A 98 -3.58 5.33 10.26
C GLU A 98 -4.69 4.38 9.81
N LEU A 99 -4.71 3.18 10.39
CA LEU A 99 -5.76 2.20 10.17
C LEU A 99 -6.63 2.18 11.43
N ASP A 100 -7.88 2.62 11.31
CA ASP A 100 -8.83 2.62 12.45
C ASP A 100 -9.23 1.19 12.87
N GLU A 101 -9.03 0.21 11.97
CA GLU A 101 -9.48 -1.16 12.13
C GLU A 101 -8.33 -2.08 12.55
N GLU A 102 -8.58 -2.94 13.54
CA GLU A 102 -7.63 -3.96 13.97
C GLU A 102 -7.73 -5.21 13.08
N ILE A 103 -6.68 -5.46 12.29
CA ILE A 103 -6.58 -6.60 11.37
C ILE A 103 -5.54 -7.61 11.83
N TYR A 104 -5.82 -8.90 11.59
CA TYR A 104 -4.91 -10.00 11.88
C TYR A 104 -4.50 -10.66 10.57
N MET A 105 -3.22 -10.97 10.38
CA MET A 105 -2.69 -11.60 9.17
C MET A 105 -1.88 -12.84 9.54
N ASP A 106 -1.95 -13.89 8.72
CA ASP A 106 -1.14 -15.09 8.95
C ASP A 106 0.36 -14.74 8.93
N GLN A 107 1.11 -15.22 9.92
CA GLN A 107 2.57 -15.05 9.97
C GLN A 107 3.21 -15.72 8.74
N PRO A 108 4.11 -15.06 7.98
CA PRO A 108 4.82 -15.66 6.86
C PRO A 108 5.59 -16.94 7.22
N GLU A 109 5.59 -17.92 6.30
CA GLU A 109 6.22 -19.25 6.52
C GLU A 109 7.75 -19.18 6.67
N SER A 110 8.33 -18.03 6.33
CA SER A 110 9.77 -17.78 6.31
C SER A 110 10.18 -16.76 7.37
N PHE A 111 9.43 -16.69 8.48
CA PHE A 111 9.63 -15.75 9.57
C PHE A 111 10.06 -16.46 10.85
#